data_AF-P72701-F1
#
_entry.id   AF-P72701-F1
#
_cell.length_a   1.000
_cell.length_b   1.000
_cell.length_c   1.000
_cell.angle_alpha   90.00
_cell.angle_beta   90.00
_cell.angle_gamma   90.00
#
_symmetry.space_group_name_H-M   'P 1'
#
loop_
_entity.id
_entity.type
_entity.pdbx_description
1 polymer ?
#
loop_
_entity_poly.entity_id
_entity_poly.type
_entity_poly.pdbx_seq_one_letter_code
_entity_poly.pdbx_strand_id
1 'polypeptide(L)' 'MQVNNLGFIASILFVLVPTVFLLILFIQTGKQSES' A
#
# COMPACT_ATOMS: atom_id res chain seq x y z
N MET A 1 -0.66 -27.39 -10.20
CA MET A 1 0.57 -26.58 -10.04
C MET A 1 0.87 -26.43 -8.56
N GLN A 2 2.11 -26.63 -8.14
CA GLN A 2 2.53 -26.35 -6.76
C GLN A 2 2.95 -24.88 -6.69
N VAL A 3 2.23 -24.08 -5.91
CA VAL A 3 2.51 -22.65 -5.75
C VAL A 3 3.31 -22.41 -4.46
N ASN A 4 4.12 -21.36 -4.44
CA ASN A 4 4.84 -20.95 -3.24
C ASN A 4 3.89 -20.25 -2.26
N ASN A 5 3.74 -20.78 -1.05
CA ASN A 5 2.91 -20.18 -0.01
C ASN A 5 3.39 -18.78 0.39
N LEU A 6 4.70 -18.51 0.32
CA LEU A 6 5.25 -17.15 0.54
C LEU A 6 4.79 -16.17 -0.54
N GLY A 7 4.51 -16.65 -1.76
CA GLY A 7 4.04 -15.82 -2.87
C GLY A 7 2.71 -15.13 -2.56
N PHE A 8 1.84 -15.75 -1.76
CA PHE A 8 0.57 -15.16 -1.34
C PHE A 8 0.78 -13.98 -0.38
N ILE A 9 1.64 -14.15 0.64
CA ILE A 9 1.94 -13.07 1.58
C ILE A 9 2.74 -11.96 0.88
N ALA A 10 3.68 -12.34 0.01
CA ALA A 10 4.48 -11.39 -0.76
C ALA A 10 3.62 -10.51 -1.66
N SER A 11 2.62 -11.06 -2.36
CA SER A 11 1.73 -10.25 -3.21
C SER A 11 0.86 -9.29 -2.40
N ILE A 12 0.36 -9.71 -1.23
CA ILE A 12 -0.39 -8.86 -0.31
C ILE A 12 0.48 -7.69 0.18
N LEU A 13 1.68 -7.98 0.68
CA LEU A 13 2.60 -6.94 1.16
C LEU A 13 3.04 -6.00 0.05
N PHE A 14 3.32 -6.55 -1.15
CA PHE A 14 3.72 -5.76 -2.32
C PHE A 14 2.66 -4.76 -2.75
N VAL A 15 1.37 -5.09 -2.63
CA VAL A 15 0.28 -4.16 -2.95
C VAL A 15 -0.01 -3.24 -1.78
N LEU A 16 -0.19 -3.77 -0.57
CA LEU A 16 -0.65 -2.98 0.57
C LEU A 16 0.36 -1.95 1.04
N VAL A 17 1.65 -2.27 1.09
CA VAL A 17 2.68 -1.35 1.59
C VAL A 17 2.75 -0.06 0.77
N PRO A 18 2.93 -0.09 -0.56
CA PRO A 18 2.95 1.14 -1.36
C PRO A 18 1.58 1.83 -1.43
N THR A 19 0.46 1.09 -1.46
CA THR A 19 -0.87 1.71 -1.49
C THR A 19 -1.15 2.49 -0.21
N VAL A 20 -0.91 1.91 0.97
CA VAL A 20 -1.10 2.61 2.25
C VAL A 20 -0.16 3.81 2.35
N PHE A 21 1.10 3.68 1.92
CA PHE A 21 2.03 4.80 1.86
C PHE A 21 1.48 5.98 1.03
N LEU A 22 1.00 5.71 -0.19
CA LEU A 22 0.43 6.75 -1.05
C LEU A 22 -0.87 7.35 -0.50
N LEU A 23 -1.74 6.52 0.11
CA LEU A 23 -2.96 7.02 0.75
C LEU A 23 -2.64 7.98 1.90
N ILE A 24 -1.63 7.67 2.70
CA ILE A 24 -1.17 8.56 3.78
C ILE A 24 -0.71 9.90 3.21
N LEU A 25 0.14 9.89 2.17
CA LEU A 25 0.59 11.13 1.52
C LEU A 25 -0.58 11.93 0.95
N PHE A 26 -1.49 11.26 0.22
CA PHE A 26 -2.67 11.90 -0.37
C PHE A 26 -3.53 12.61 0.68
N ILE A 27 -3.80 11.95 1.81
CA ILE A 27 -4.57 12.53 2.92
C ILE A 27 -3.84 13.74 3.51
N GLN A 28 -2.52 13.66 3.70
CA GLN A 28 -1.73 14.77 4.25
C GLN A 28 -1.67 15.97 3.30
N THR A 29 -1.52 15.75 1.99
CA THR A 29 -1.51 16.81 0.97
C THR A 29 -2.84 17.56 0.92
N GLY A 30 -3.97 16.87 1.05
CA GLY A 30 -5.29 17.51 1.13
C GLY A 30 -5.41 18.44 2.34
N LYS A 31 -4.97 17.98 3.52
CA LYS A 31 -5.00 18.76 4.76
C LYS A 31 -4.14 20.03 4.73
N GLN A 32 -3.00 20.00 4.02
CA GLN A 32 -2.13 21.18 3.88
C GLN A 32 -2.75 22.24 2.97
N SER A 33 -3.64 21.87 2.04
CA SER A 33 -4.23 22.78 1.07
C SER A 33 -5.47 23.52 1.60
N GLU A 34 -5.99 23.12 2.78
CA GLU A 34 -7.19 23.69 3.41
C GLU A 34 -6.89 24.70 4.53
N SER A 35 -5.61 24.95 4.85
CA SER A 35 -5.15 25.96 5.83
C SER A 35 -4.45 27.13 5.14
#